data_AF-A0A0X3VH83-F1
#
_entry.id   AF-A0A0X3VH83-F1
#
_cell.length_a   1.000
_cell.length_b   1.000
_cell.length_c   1.000
_cell.angle_alpha   90.00
_cell.angle_beta   90.00
_cell.angle_gamma   90.00
#
_symmetry.space_group_name_H-M   'P 1'
#
loop_
_entity.id
_entity.type
_entity.pdbx_description
1 polymer ?
#
loop_
_entity_poly.entity_id
_entity_poly.type
_entity_poly.pdbx_seq_one_letter_code
_entity_poly.pdbx_strand_id
1 'polypeptide(L)'
;MTETPTADLAARKRELLRRRLESAGLADADARSERIPRRPADTPRLPLSYAQSRMWLLQQLDPASPAYNVCLAIRLRGPLDPAALRTALQGLIDRHEVLRTRYPAAGDGSPEQLVDAEAEVEFDAVDLRGLPEQERESRATELARTASATPFDLASDHPLRTLLIHRAEQDHTLVLTVHHIAWDGGTFNALSRDLSALYRAAATGEPSPLEQLPLQYGDFALWQRTTWTDERLAGHLDHWRTILVPPP
;
A
#
# COMPACT_ATOMS: atom_id res chain seq x y z
N MET A 1 -23.35 -17.30 -18.15
CA MET A 1 -23.53 -16.16 -17.22
C MET A 1 -23.54 -16.70 -15.81
N THR A 2 -22.39 -16.75 -15.16
CA THR A 2 -22.23 -17.28 -13.79
C THR A 2 -21.72 -16.16 -12.92
N GLU A 3 -22.61 -15.57 -12.12
CA GLU A 3 -22.25 -14.62 -11.08
C GLU A 3 -21.30 -15.28 -10.06
N THR A 4 -20.20 -14.59 -9.74
CA THR A 4 -19.12 -15.13 -8.91
C THR A 4 -19.48 -15.01 -7.42
N PRO A 5 -19.28 -16.05 -6.58
CA PRO A 5 -19.70 -16.09 -5.17
C PRO A 5 -19.19 -14.93 -4.27
N THR A 6 -18.11 -14.27 -4.68
CA THR A 6 -17.49 -13.12 -4.00
C THR A 6 -18.32 -11.84 -4.08
N ALA A 7 -19.10 -11.64 -5.15
CA ALA A 7 -19.98 -10.47 -5.30
C ALA A 7 -21.11 -10.48 -4.25
N ASP A 8 -21.66 -11.66 -3.97
CA ASP A 8 -22.70 -11.88 -2.96
C ASP A 8 -22.19 -11.59 -1.54
N LEU A 9 -20.94 -11.99 -1.22
CA LEU A 9 -20.35 -11.73 0.10
C LEU A 9 -20.11 -10.23 0.35
N ALA A 10 -19.61 -9.49 -0.65
CA ALA A 10 -19.39 -8.06 -0.53
C ALA A 10 -20.71 -7.28 -0.41
N ALA A 11 -21.73 -7.69 -1.16
CA ALA A 11 -23.08 -7.12 -1.07
C ALA A 11 -23.71 -7.37 0.31
N ARG A 12 -23.61 -8.61 0.83
CA ARG A 12 -24.07 -8.96 2.18
C ARG A 12 -23.35 -8.19 3.27
N LYS A 13 -22.03 -7.99 3.16
CA LYS A 13 -21.26 -7.18 4.12
C LYS A 13 -21.70 -5.72 4.11
N ARG A 14 -21.92 -5.12 2.93
CA ARG A 14 -22.45 -3.75 2.80
C ARG A 14 -23.84 -3.63 3.40
N GLU A 15 -24.72 -4.61 3.16
CA GLU A 15 -26.06 -4.64 3.74
C GLU A 15 -26.05 -4.81 5.27
N LEU A 16 -25.17 -5.67 5.79
CA LEU A 16 -24.95 -5.83 7.23
C LEU A 16 -24.43 -4.55 7.88
N LEU A 17 -23.47 -3.89 7.24
CA LEU A 17 -22.93 -2.61 7.70
C LEU A 17 -24.01 -1.53 7.68
N ARG A 18 -24.79 -1.43 6.60
CA ARG A 18 -25.92 -0.50 6.48
C ARG A 18 -26.93 -0.70 7.61
N ARG A 19 -27.37 -1.93 7.85
CA ARG A 19 -28.29 -2.27 8.95
C ARG A 19 -27.71 -1.94 10.33
N ARG A 20 -26.41 -2.17 10.54
CA ARG A 20 -25.71 -1.83 11.78
C ARG A 20 -25.68 -0.32 12.00
N LEU A 21 -25.34 0.45 10.97
CA LEU A 21 -25.35 1.91 11.00
C LEU A 21 -26.76 2.44 11.27
N GLU A 22 -27.78 1.86 10.62
CA GLU A 22 -29.19 2.19 10.86
C GLU A 22 -29.63 1.93 12.29
N SER A 23 -29.33 0.74 12.81
CA SER A 23 -29.66 0.37 14.20
C SER A 23 -28.94 1.22 15.25
N ALA A 24 -27.79 1.80 14.90
CA ALA A 24 -27.02 2.69 15.77
C ALA A 24 -27.44 4.17 15.66
N GLY A 25 -28.46 4.49 14.85
CA GLY A 25 -28.87 5.89 14.57
C GLY A 25 -27.86 6.66 13.72
N LEU A 26 -26.94 5.94 13.06
CA LEU A 26 -25.90 6.46 12.17
C LEU A 26 -26.29 6.27 10.68
N ALA A 27 -27.56 5.97 10.39
CA ALA A 27 -28.09 5.82 9.03
C ALA A 27 -27.80 7.05 8.16
N ASP A 28 -27.91 8.24 8.77
CA ASP A 28 -27.71 9.54 8.15
C ASP A 28 -26.26 10.05 8.31
N ALA A 29 -25.32 9.17 8.68
CA ALA A 29 -23.90 9.50 8.70
C ALA A 29 -23.36 9.84 7.30
N ASP A 30 -24.09 9.48 6.24
CA ASP A 30 -23.81 9.90 4.87
C ASP A 30 -23.92 11.43 4.70
N ALA A 31 -24.77 12.11 5.49
CA ALA A 31 -24.86 13.57 5.55
C ALA A 31 -23.73 14.22 6.37
N ARG A 32 -22.96 13.43 7.14
CA ARG A 32 -21.84 13.90 7.99
C ARG A 32 -20.47 13.42 7.52
N SER A 33 -20.38 12.71 6.40
CA SER A 33 -19.10 12.33 5.81
C SER A 33 -18.44 13.58 5.22
N GLU A 34 -17.62 14.25 6.04
CA GLU A 34 -16.80 15.38 5.61
C GLU A 34 -15.93 14.91 4.43
N ARG A 35 -16.25 15.41 3.24
CA ARG A 35 -15.53 15.06 2.02
C ARG A 35 -14.07 15.47 2.15
N ILE A 36 -13.16 14.56 1.81
CA ILE A 36 -11.72 14.85 1.73
C ILE A 36 -11.51 15.79 0.52
N PRO A 37 -11.08 17.04 0.72
CA PRO A 37 -10.73 17.93 -0.37
C PRO A 37 -9.42 17.47 -1.02
N ARG A 38 -9.27 17.73 -2.33
CA ARG A 38 -7.94 17.65 -2.96
C ARG A 38 -7.05 18.74 -2.42
N ARG A 39 -5.77 18.43 -2.21
CA ARG A 39 -4.77 19.45 -1.86
C ARG A 39 -4.43 20.35 -3.06
N PRO A 40 -3.84 21.54 -2.82
CA PRO A 40 -3.27 22.35 -3.89
C PRO A 40 -2.15 21.60 -4.64
N ALA A 41 -2.04 21.80 -5.96
CA ALA A 41 -1.11 21.06 -6.82
C ALA A 41 0.37 21.23 -6.42
N ASP A 42 0.74 22.38 -5.85
CA ASP A 42 2.13 22.75 -5.55
C ASP A 42 2.58 22.38 -4.13
N THR A 43 1.92 21.41 -3.48
CA THR A 43 2.27 20.96 -2.12
C THR A 43 2.92 19.58 -2.15
N PRO A 44 4.26 19.49 -2.40
CA PRO A 44 4.98 18.21 -2.42
C PRO A 44 5.31 17.67 -1.02
N ARG A 45 5.33 18.56 -0.02
CA ARG A 45 5.59 18.22 1.40
C ARG A 45 4.30 18.24 2.19
N LEU A 46 3.96 17.13 2.82
CA LEU A 46 2.68 16.95 3.50
C LEU A 46 2.91 16.40 4.90
N PRO A 47 2.02 16.68 5.87
CA PRO A 47 2.11 16.00 7.15
C PRO A 47 1.80 14.51 6.97
N LEU A 48 2.36 13.66 7.83
CA LEU A 48 1.95 12.25 7.92
C LEU A 48 0.55 12.16 8.53
N SER A 49 -0.24 11.18 8.09
CA SER A 49 -1.43 10.76 8.83
C SER A 49 -1.06 10.32 10.26
N TYR A 50 -2.01 10.25 11.19
CA TYR A 50 -1.72 9.78 12.55
C TYR A 50 -1.17 8.35 12.56
N ALA A 51 -1.67 7.48 11.69
CA ALA A 51 -1.20 6.11 11.55
C ALA A 51 0.23 6.06 11.00
N GLN A 52 0.52 6.83 9.95
CA GLN A 52 1.88 6.96 9.41
C GLN A 52 2.84 7.52 10.45
N SER A 53 2.42 8.50 11.26
CA SER A 53 3.27 9.13 12.28
C SER A 53 3.67 8.13 13.37
N ARG A 54 2.74 7.27 13.81
CA ARG A 54 3.05 6.16 14.72
C ARG A 54 4.08 5.21 14.10
N MET A 55 3.88 4.81 12.84
CA MET A 55 4.80 3.88 12.16
C MET A 55 6.19 4.50 11.97
N TRP A 56 6.25 5.77 11.56
CA TRP A 56 7.49 6.50 11.40
C TRP A 56 8.27 6.57 12.72
N LEU A 57 7.60 6.93 13.83
CA LEU A 57 8.23 6.94 15.15
C LEU A 57 8.80 5.56 15.53
N LEU A 58 8.04 4.49 15.30
CA LEU A 58 8.50 3.14 15.60
C LEU A 58 9.71 2.74 14.74
N GLN A 59 9.77 3.16 13.47
CA GLN A 59 10.94 2.96 12.63
C GLN A 59 12.16 3.76 13.13
N GLN A 60 11.98 4.98 13.64
CA GLN A 60 13.09 5.76 14.19
C GLN A 60 13.71 5.14 15.44
N LEU A 61 12.93 4.38 16.22
CA LEU A 61 13.42 3.70 17.42
C LEU A 61 14.30 2.47 17.11
N ASP A 62 14.05 1.81 15.98
CA ASP A 62 14.84 0.68 15.48
C ASP A 62 14.91 0.73 13.94
N PRO A 63 15.82 1.55 13.36
CA PRO A 63 15.90 1.73 11.91
C PRO A 63 16.27 0.46 11.13
N ALA A 64 16.87 -0.52 11.80
CA ALA A 64 17.24 -1.80 11.22
C ALA A 64 16.10 -2.83 11.27
N SER A 65 14.93 -2.46 11.82
CA SER A 65 13.81 -3.38 11.96
C SER A 65 13.08 -3.59 10.63
N PRO A 66 12.86 -4.84 10.20
CA PRO A 66 11.95 -5.16 9.09
C PRO A 66 10.51 -5.42 9.59
N ALA A 67 10.19 -5.13 10.87
CA ALA A 67 8.93 -5.53 11.50
C ALA A 67 7.68 -4.97 10.79
N TYR A 68 7.81 -3.87 10.06
CA TYR A 68 6.73 -3.24 9.29
C TYR A 68 6.85 -3.50 7.77
N ASN A 69 7.68 -4.44 7.35
CA ASN A 69 7.64 -4.93 5.99
C ASN A 69 6.45 -5.88 5.81
N VAL A 70 5.62 -5.59 4.82
CA VAL A 70 4.61 -6.51 4.31
C VAL A 70 5.19 -7.14 3.04
N CYS A 71 5.34 -8.46 3.04
CA CYS A 71 5.88 -9.20 1.90
C CYS A 71 4.82 -10.14 1.33
N LEU A 72 4.67 -10.11 0.02
CA LEU A 72 3.77 -10.96 -0.74
C LEU A 72 4.55 -11.68 -1.83
N ALA A 73 4.57 -13.02 -1.79
CA ALA A 73 5.09 -13.86 -2.86
C ALA A 73 3.93 -14.43 -3.68
N ILE A 74 3.78 -13.98 -4.93
CA ILE A 74 2.77 -14.43 -5.88
C ILE A 74 3.41 -15.40 -6.86
N ARG A 75 2.93 -16.64 -6.91
CA ARG A 75 3.34 -17.58 -7.95
C ARG A 75 2.54 -17.34 -9.23
N LEU A 76 3.22 -17.07 -10.33
CA LEU A 76 2.66 -16.82 -11.65
C LEU A 76 2.99 -18.01 -12.56
N ARG A 77 1.97 -18.62 -13.16
CA ARG A 77 2.12 -19.76 -14.07
C ARG A 77 1.61 -19.40 -15.45
N GLY A 78 2.37 -19.79 -16.48
CA GLY A 78 2.13 -19.44 -17.87
C GLY A 78 3.17 -18.45 -18.42
N PRO A 79 3.00 -17.99 -19.66
CA PRO A 79 3.91 -17.02 -20.26
C PRO A 79 3.87 -15.70 -19.49
N LEU A 80 5.04 -15.14 -19.21
CA LEU A 80 5.22 -13.84 -18.58
C LEU A 80 6.20 -13.02 -19.42
N ASP A 81 5.84 -11.77 -19.69
CA ASP A 81 6.76 -10.78 -20.26
C ASP A 81 7.32 -9.91 -19.12
N PRO A 82 8.60 -10.07 -18.73
CA PRO A 82 9.20 -9.28 -17.65
C PRO A 82 9.27 -7.79 -17.96
N ALA A 83 9.40 -7.39 -19.23
CA ALA A 83 9.45 -5.99 -19.62
C ALA A 83 8.07 -5.33 -19.49
N ALA A 84 7.01 -6.06 -19.90
CA ALA A 84 5.64 -5.62 -19.66
C ALA A 84 5.32 -5.54 -18.16
N LEU A 85 5.83 -6.48 -17.35
CA LEU A 85 5.66 -6.45 -15.89
C LEU A 85 6.36 -5.25 -15.25
N ARG A 86 7.61 -4.96 -15.64
CA ARG A 86 8.33 -3.76 -15.18
C ARG A 86 7.56 -2.49 -15.53
N THR A 87 7.06 -2.40 -16.77
CA THR A 87 6.25 -1.27 -17.25
C THR A 87 4.96 -1.12 -16.44
N ALA A 88 4.31 -2.24 -16.12
CA ALA A 88 3.08 -2.23 -15.32
C ALA A 88 3.31 -1.78 -13.88
N LEU A 89 4.42 -2.21 -13.27
CA LEU A 89 4.80 -1.77 -11.92
C LEU A 89 5.18 -0.29 -11.90
N GLN A 90 5.86 0.20 -12.95
CA GLN A 90 6.13 1.63 -13.11
C GLN A 90 4.82 2.43 -13.15
N GLY A 91 3.86 2.03 -13.98
CA GLY A 91 2.55 2.69 -14.04
C GLY A 91 1.77 2.64 -12.72
N LEU A 92 2.04 1.65 -11.86
CA LEU A 92 1.47 1.57 -10.52
C LEU A 92 2.05 2.65 -9.60
N ILE A 93 3.38 2.84 -9.63
CA ILE A 93 4.07 3.88 -8.86
C ILE A 93 3.67 5.28 -9.35
N ASP A 94 3.54 5.48 -10.66
CA ASP A 94 3.12 6.76 -11.24
C ASP A 94 1.70 7.13 -10.78
N ARG A 95 0.80 6.13 -10.75
CA ARG A 95 -0.61 6.28 -10.38
C ARG A 95 -0.83 6.54 -8.89
N HIS A 96 -0.10 5.85 -8.03
CA HIS A 96 -0.31 5.85 -6.58
C HIS A 96 0.83 6.62 -5.91
N GLU A 97 0.59 7.89 -5.56
CA GLU A 97 1.62 8.77 -4.99
C GLU A 97 2.33 8.15 -3.78
N VAL A 98 1.58 7.42 -2.94
CA VAL A 98 2.09 6.78 -1.72
C VAL A 98 3.24 5.80 -1.99
N LEU A 99 3.32 5.23 -3.20
CA LEU A 99 4.40 4.32 -3.61
C LEU A 99 5.67 5.05 -4.07
N ARG A 100 5.60 6.36 -4.32
CA ARG A 100 6.73 7.26 -4.61
C ARG A 100 6.91 8.36 -3.55
N THR A 101 6.40 8.10 -2.35
CA THR A 101 6.52 8.99 -1.19
C THR A 101 7.64 8.52 -0.28
N ARG A 102 8.56 9.42 0.04
CA ARG A 102 9.55 9.24 1.11
C ARG A 102 9.08 9.96 2.38
N TYR A 103 9.64 9.57 3.52
CA TYR A 103 9.25 10.05 4.85
C TYR A 103 10.44 10.59 5.68
N PRO A 104 11.14 11.64 5.20
CA PRO A 104 12.24 12.24 5.95
C PRO A 104 11.75 12.99 7.20
N ALA A 105 12.68 13.26 8.12
CA ALA A 105 12.50 14.30 9.12
C ALA A 105 12.65 15.69 8.49
N ALA A 106 11.81 16.63 8.87
CA ALA A 106 11.95 18.05 8.60
C ALA A 106 13.11 18.66 9.41
N GLY A 107 13.42 19.93 9.14
CA GLY A 107 14.49 20.65 9.85
C GLY A 107 14.25 20.78 11.36
N ASP A 108 12.99 20.72 11.81
CA ASP A 108 12.60 20.74 13.23
C ASP A 108 12.46 19.34 13.85
N GLY A 109 12.78 18.28 13.08
CA GLY A 109 12.67 16.88 13.49
C GLY A 109 11.27 16.28 13.34
N SER A 110 10.26 17.06 12.91
CA SER A 110 8.92 16.53 12.64
C SER A 110 8.90 15.66 11.37
N PRO A 111 8.06 14.62 11.28
CA PRO A 111 8.01 13.78 10.08
C PRO A 111 7.20 14.44 8.96
N GLU A 112 7.67 14.31 7.72
CA GLU A 112 6.97 14.80 6.53
C GLU A 112 6.89 13.74 5.44
N GLN A 113 5.81 13.74 4.66
CA GLN A 113 5.71 13.02 3.40
C GLN A 113 6.31 13.90 2.31
N LEU A 114 7.27 13.38 1.57
CA LEU A 114 7.83 14.00 0.38
C LEU A 114 7.45 13.13 -0.83
N VAL A 115 6.50 13.62 -1.61
CA VAL A 115 6.04 12.94 -2.83
C VAL A 115 6.98 13.31 -3.97
N ASP A 116 7.79 12.36 -4.44
CA ASP A 116 8.69 12.62 -5.57
C ASP A 116 7.88 12.68 -6.87
N ALA A 117 8.11 13.70 -7.71
CA ALA A 117 7.34 13.92 -8.95
C ALA A 117 7.44 12.74 -9.92
N GLU A 118 8.63 12.15 -9.98
CA GLU A 118 8.96 10.96 -10.76
C GLU A 118 9.74 10.00 -9.85
N ALA A 119 9.54 8.71 -10.05
CA ALA A 119 10.22 7.64 -9.33
C ALA A 119 10.41 6.47 -10.26
N GLU A 120 11.55 5.79 -10.21
CA GLU A 120 11.74 4.54 -10.95
C GLU A 120 11.36 3.35 -10.07
N VAL A 121 10.68 2.37 -10.66
CA VAL A 121 10.43 1.11 -9.95
C VAL A 121 11.73 0.34 -9.73
N GLU A 122 11.99 -0.01 -8.47
CA GLU A 122 13.00 -1.01 -8.12
C GLU A 122 12.48 -2.40 -8.54
N PHE A 123 13.07 -2.93 -9.61
CA PHE A 123 12.68 -4.19 -10.24
C PHE A 123 13.91 -5.06 -10.48
N ASP A 124 14.12 -6.01 -9.57
CA ASP A 124 15.17 -7.02 -9.70
C ASP A 124 14.61 -8.31 -10.32
N ALA A 125 15.45 -9.01 -11.08
CA ALA A 125 15.11 -10.31 -11.64
C ALA A 125 16.22 -11.32 -11.39
N VAL A 126 15.86 -12.51 -10.89
CA VAL A 126 16.79 -13.61 -10.62
C VAL A 126 16.36 -14.84 -11.39
N ASP A 127 17.28 -15.39 -12.19
CA ASP A 127 17.06 -16.61 -12.96
C ASP A 127 17.61 -17.85 -12.23
N LEU A 128 16.72 -18.75 -11.82
CA LEU A 128 17.04 -20.01 -11.15
C LEU A 128 17.02 -21.20 -12.11
N ARG A 129 16.73 -21.00 -13.41
CA ARG A 129 16.65 -22.10 -14.39
C ARG A 129 17.99 -22.82 -14.58
N GLY A 130 19.10 -22.17 -14.24
CA GLY A 130 20.43 -22.79 -14.23
C GLY A 130 20.69 -23.73 -13.04
N LEU A 131 19.85 -23.72 -12.00
CA LEU A 131 19.97 -24.61 -10.84
C LEU A 131 19.28 -25.96 -11.06
N PRO A 132 19.70 -27.02 -10.34
CA PRO A 132 18.95 -28.28 -10.27
C PRO A 132 17.51 -28.05 -9.84
N GLU A 133 16.54 -28.74 -10.46
CA GLU A 133 15.12 -28.51 -10.22
C GLU A 133 14.73 -28.63 -8.74
N GLN A 134 15.33 -29.58 -8.02
CA GLN A 134 15.07 -29.84 -6.61
C GLN A 134 15.51 -28.67 -5.70
N GLU A 135 16.43 -27.81 -6.16
CA GLU A 135 16.96 -26.68 -5.39
C GLU A 135 16.20 -25.37 -5.63
N ARG A 136 15.49 -25.24 -6.76
CA ARG A 136 14.87 -23.98 -7.20
C ARG A 136 13.81 -23.45 -6.23
N GLU A 137 12.97 -24.32 -5.66
CA GLU A 137 11.94 -23.90 -4.69
C GLU A 137 12.56 -23.40 -3.38
N SER A 138 13.57 -24.10 -2.88
CA SER A 138 14.29 -23.70 -1.66
C SER A 138 14.96 -22.34 -1.86
N ARG A 139 15.66 -22.17 -3.00
CA ARG A 139 16.32 -20.92 -3.34
C ARG A 139 15.33 -19.77 -3.54
N ALA A 140 14.18 -20.02 -4.19
CA ALA A 140 13.13 -19.01 -4.33
C ALA A 140 12.56 -18.57 -2.98
N THR A 141 12.37 -19.50 -2.05
CA THR A 141 11.90 -19.22 -0.69
C THR A 141 12.93 -18.41 0.10
N GLU A 142 14.21 -18.74 -0.02
CA GLU A 142 15.30 -18.00 0.60
C GLU A 142 15.35 -16.55 0.10
N LEU A 143 15.30 -16.34 -1.22
CA LEU A 143 15.27 -15.00 -1.81
C LEU A 143 14.07 -14.18 -1.33
N ALA A 144 12.88 -14.78 -1.26
CA ALA A 144 11.69 -14.10 -0.75
C ALA A 144 11.82 -13.74 0.74
N ARG A 145 12.44 -14.61 1.56
CA ARG A 145 12.72 -14.33 2.97
C ARG A 145 13.72 -13.19 3.13
N THR A 146 14.81 -13.19 2.35
CA THR A 146 15.77 -12.09 2.33
C THR A 146 15.09 -10.79 1.96
N ALA A 147 14.30 -10.77 0.87
CA ALA A 147 13.55 -9.58 0.47
C ALA A 147 12.57 -9.07 1.55
N SER A 148 11.99 -9.98 2.35
CA SER A 148 11.12 -9.58 3.47
C SER A 148 11.89 -9.02 4.67
N ALA A 149 13.12 -9.48 4.88
CA ALA A 149 13.94 -9.14 6.05
C ALA A 149 14.84 -7.91 5.82
N THR A 150 15.02 -7.45 4.58
CA THR A 150 15.77 -6.22 4.29
C THR A 150 14.97 -5.01 4.79
N PRO A 151 15.51 -4.18 5.71
CA PRO A 151 14.82 -2.96 6.16
C PRO A 151 14.60 -1.96 5.02
N PHE A 152 13.71 -1.00 5.23
CA PHE A 152 13.60 0.21 4.41
C PHE A 152 14.20 1.38 5.19
N ASP A 153 15.00 2.22 4.53
CA ASP A 153 15.28 3.57 5.00
C ASP A 153 14.17 4.51 4.51
N LEU A 154 13.18 4.79 5.35
CA LEU A 154 12.04 5.61 4.97
C LEU A 154 12.41 7.04 4.55
N ALA A 155 13.61 7.55 4.86
CA ALA A 155 14.03 8.88 4.43
C ALA A 155 14.46 8.93 2.96
N SER A 156 14.96 7.81 2.42
CA SER A 156 15.59 7.72 1.10
C SER A 156 14.92 6.72 0.16
N ASP A 157 14.36 5.64 0.68
CA ASP A 157 13.72 4.58 -0.09
C ASP A 157 12.26 4.90 -0.40
N HIS A 158 11.81 4.51 -1.59
CA HIS A 158 10.39 4.35 -1.88
C HIS A 158 9.85 3.11 -1.18
N PRO A 159 8.60 3.11 -0.67
CA PRO A 159 8.10 2.07 0.20
C PRO A 159 7.68 0.80 -0.56
N LEU A 160 8.24 0.53 -1.75
CA LEU A 160 7.98 -0.65 -2.58
C LEU A 160 9.27 -1.14 -3.23
N ARG A 161 9.54 -2.44 -3.05
CA ARG A 161 10.60 -3.19 -3.78
C ARG A 161 9.99 -4.39 -4.45
N THR A 162 10.48 -4.72 -5.63
CA THR A 162 9.95 -5.85 -6.41
C THR A 162 11.06 -6.77 -6.89
N LEU A 163 10.82 -8.07 -6.75
CA LEU A 163 11.74 -9.11 -7.17
C LEU A 163 10.99 -10.17 -7.98
N LEU A 164 11.42 -10.39 -9.22
CA LEU A 164 10.92 -11.44 -10.09
C LEU A 164 11.88 -12.63 -10.10
N ILE A 165 11.41 -13.80 -9.66
CA ILE A 165 12.20 -15.03 -9.62
C ILE A 165 11.73 -15.95 -10.76
N HIS A 166 12.61 -16.23 -11.73
CA HIS A 166 12.35 -17.15 -12.84
C HIS A 166 12.76 -18.57 -12.44
N ARG A 167 11.78 -19.48 -12.33
CA ARG A 167 12.04 -20.86 -11.90
C ARG A 167 11.99 -21.86 -13.05
N ALA A 168 11.16 -21.58 -14.04
CA ALA A 168 11.05 -22.30 -15.29
C ALA A 168 10.58 -21.33 -16.40
N GLU A 169 10.39 -21.84 -17.61
CA GLU A 169 9.88 -21.05 -18.74
C GLU A 169 8.48 -20.46 -18.50
N GLN A 170 7.66 -21.13 -17.67
CA GLN A 170 6.28 -20.75 -17.38
C GLN A 170 5.97 -20.81 -15.87
N ASP A 171 6.99 -20.68 -15.02
CA ASP A 171 6.83 -20.70 -13.57
C ASP A 171 7.72 -19.62 -12.95
N HIS A 172 7.06 -18.61 -12.37
CA HIS A 172 7.69 -17.42 -11.84
C HIS A 172 7.14 -17.14 -10.43
N THR A 173 7.93 -16.47 -9.60
CA THR A 173 7.47 -15.88 -8.35
C THR A 173 7.73 -14.39 -8.40
N LEU A 174 6.67 -13.58 -8.31
CA LEU A 174 6.78 -12.14 -8.09
C LEU A 174 6.70 -11.89 -6.58
N VAL A 175 7.76 -11.32 -6.02
CA VAL A 175 7.84 -10.88 -4.63
C VAL A 175 7.63 -9.37 -4.61
N LEU A 176 6.63 -8.91 -3.87
CA LEU A 176 6.39 -7.51 -3.57
C LEU A 176 6.66 -7.30 -2.08
N THR A 177 7.67 -6.49 -1.76
CA THR A 177 7.92 -6.04 -0.40
C THR A 177 7.53 -4.58 -0.31
N VAL A 178 6.60 -4.26 0.59
CA VAL A 178 6.13 -2.89 0.81
C VAL A 178 6.27 -2.52 2.29
N HIS A 179 6.61 -1.28 2.60
CA HIS A 179 6.55 -0.81 3.98
C HIS A 179 5.10 -0.49 4.38
N HIS A 180 4.67 -0.93 5.56
CA HIS A 180 3.28 -0.80 6.04
C HIS A 180 2.81 0.67 6.15
N ILE A 181 3.75 1.64 6.17
CA ILE A 181 3.46 3.08 6.10
C ILE A 181 2.68 3.48 4.82
N ALA A 182 2.80 2.70 3.75
CA ALA A 182 2.20 2.97 2.45
C ALA A 182 1.07 1.98 2.07
N TRP A 183 0.74 1.03 2.95
CA TRP A 183 -0.13 -0.10 2.60
C TRP A 183 -1.00 -0.55 3.78
N ASP A 184 -2.25 -0.96 3.51
CA ASP A 184 -3.10 -1.68 4.46
C ASP A 184 -3.79 -2.91 3.83
N GLY A 185 -4.53 -3.68 4.64
CA GLY A 185 -5.20 -4.91 4.18
C GLY A 185 -6.27 -4.69 3.09
N GLY A 186 -6.78 -3.47 2.93
CA GLY A 186 -7.70 -3.09 1.86
C GLY A 186 -7.00 -2.74 0.54
N THR A 187 -5.76 -2.22 0.63
CA THR A 187 -4.95 -1.78 -0.52
C THR A 187 -4.63 -2.90 -1.52
N PHE A 188 -4.44 -4.13 -1.05
CA PHE A 188 -4.05 -5.27 -1.91
C PHE A 188 -4.98 -5.47 -3.11
N ASN A 189 -6.29 -5.40 -2.89
CA ASN A 189 -7.27 -5.65 -3.95
C ASN A 189 -7.24 -4.57 -5.03
N ALA A 190 -7.04 -3.32 -4.64
CA ALA A 190 -6.94 -2.20 -5.57
C ALA A 190 -5.65 -2.30 -6.40
N LEU A 191 -4.50 -2.54 -5.76
CA LEU A 191 -3.22 -2.66 -6.46
C LEU A 191 -3.16 -3.88 -7.37
N SER A 192 -3.69 -5.02 -6.95
CA SER A 192 -3.75 -6.24 -7.79
C SER A 192 -4.57 -6.02 -9.07
N ARG A 193 -5.73 -5.35 -8.94
CA ARG A 193 -6.58 -4.98 -10.09
C ARG A 193 -5.85 -4.03 -11.03
N ASP A 194 -5.25 -2.97 -10.49
CA ASP A 194 -4.56 -1.95 -11.27
C ASP A 194 -3.33 -2.55 -11.97
N LEU A 195 -2.50 -3.33 -11.28
CA LEU A 195 -1.36 -4.05 -11.85
C LEU A 195 -1.77 -4.99 -13.00
N SER A 196 -2.87 -5.72 -12.83
CA SER A 196 -3.39 -6.61 -13.87
C SER A 196 -3.89 -5.86 -15.11
N ALA A 197 -4.45 -4.66 -14.94
CA ALA A 197 -4.88 -3.81 -16.06
C ALA A 197 -3.67 -3.21 -16.79
N LEU A 198 -2.69 -2.70 -16.04
CA LEU A 198 -1.47 -2.13 -16.56
C LEU A 198 -0.61 -3.17 -17.29
N TYR A 199 -0.47 -4.37 -16.74
CA TYR A 199 0.27 -5.46 -17.38
C TYR A 199 -0.34 -5.86 -18.72
N ARG A 200 -1.67 -5.98 -18.78
CA ARG A 200 -2.35 -6.33 -20.03
C ARG A 200 -2.10 -5.28 -21.11
N ALA A 201 -2.24 -4.00 -20.78
CA ALA A 201 -1.98 -2.92 -21.73
C ALA A 201 -0.52 -2.88 -22.18
N ALA A 202 0.43 -3.02 -21.25
CA ALA A 202 1.86 -3.06 -21.58
C ALA A 202 2.22 -4.26 -22.47
N ALA A 203 1.65 -5.44 -22.20
CA ALA A 203 1.90 -6.65 -22.98
C ALA A 203 1.30 -6.60 -24.39
N THR A 204 0.25 -5.79 -24.62
CA THR A 204 -0.36 -5.59 -25.94
C THR A 204 0.13 -4.33 -26.65
N GLY A 205 0.99 -3.53 -26.02
CA GLY A 205 1.45 -2.24 -26.56
C GLY A 205 0.37 -1.16 -26.58
N GLU A 206 -0.67 -1.31 -25.76
CA GLU A 206 -1.76 -0.35 -25.60
C GLU A 206 -1.45 0.67 -24.49
N PRO A 207 -2.01 1.89 -24.54
CA PRO A 207 -1.89 2.85 -23.44
C PRO A 207 -2.59 2.35 -22.17
N SER A 208 -2.16 2.86 -21.01
CA SER A 208 -2.81 2.56 -19.73
C SER A 208 -4.32 2.87 -19.79
N PRO A 209 -5.19 1.92 -19.42
CA PRO A 209 -6.63 2.14 -19.39
C PRO A 209 -7.10 2.84 -18.10
N LEU A 210 -6.19 3.15 -17.18
CA LEU A 210 -6.53 3.65 -15.84
C LEU A 210 -6.44 5.18 -15.77
N GLU A 211 -7.57 5.85 -15.54
CA GLU A 211 -7.64 7.29 -15.28
C GLU A 211 -7.01 7.66 -13.95
N GLN A 212 -6.34 8.82 -13.85
CA GLN A 212 -5.75 9.30 -12.59
C GLN A 212 -6.71 9.22 -11.39
N LEU A 213 -6.17 8.88 -10.22
CA LEU A 213 -7.00 8.76 -9.02
C LEU A 213 -7.56 10.11 -8.61
N PRO A 214 -8.85 10.16 -8.22
CA PRO A 214 -9.47 11.42 -7.85
C PRO A 214 -9.01 11.95 -6.48
N LEU A 215 -8.39 11.11 -5.67
CA LEU A 215 -7.80 11.44 -4.39
C LEU A 215 -6.51 10.63 -4.23
N GLN A 216 -5.50 11.26 -3.66
CA GLN A 216 -4.24 10.64 -3.30
C GLN A 216 -4.13 10.55 -1.77
N TYR A 217 -3.28 9.65 -1.25
CA TYR A 217 -3.16 9.46 0.19
C TYR A 217 -2.71 10.73 0.93
N GLY A 218 -1.87 11.56 0.28
CA GLY A 218 -1.47 12.85 0.79
C GLY A 218 -2.64 13.82 1.03
N ASP A 219 -3.70 13.75 0.22
CA ASP A 219 -4.93 14.54 0.42
C ASP A 219 -5.63 14.14 1.72
N PHE A 220 -5.74 12.83 1.94
CA PHE A 220 -6.31 12.27 3.16
C PHE A 220 -5.49 12.66 4.40
N ALA A 221 -4.16 12.54 4.33
CA ALA A 221 -3.29 12.88 5.45
C ALA A 221 -3.39 14.36 5.83
N LEU A 222 -3.37 15.26 4.84
CA LEU A 222 -3.56 16.69 5.05
C LEU A 222 -4.93 16.98 5.67
N TRP A 223 -6.01 16.46 5.06
CA TRP A 223 -7.36 16.62 5.57
C TRP A 223 -7.51 16.12 7.00
N GLN A 224 -6.97 14.94 7.32
CA GLN A 224 -7.05 14.38 8.67
C GLN A 224 -6.41 15.35 9.68
N ARG A 225 -5.24 15.90 9.34
CA ARG A 225 -4.48 16.79 10.22
C ARG A 225 -5.12 18.16 10.41
N THR A 226 -5.84 18.66 9.41
CA THR A 226 -6.56 19.94 9.52
C THR A 226 -7.92 19.80 10.18
N THR A 227 -8.55 18.62 10.07
CA THR A 227 -9.94 18.39 10.47
C THR A 227 -10.06 17.82 11.88
N TRP A 228 -9.12 16.99 12.31
CA TRP A 228 -9.13 16.36 13.64
C TRP A 228 -8.34 17.23 14.62
N THR A 229 -8.96 18.35 15.02
CA THR A 229 -8.39 19.26 16.02
C THR A 229 -8.33 18.62 17.40
N ASP A 230 -7.56 19.23 18.31
CA ASP A 230 -7.36 18.75 19.68
C ASP A 230 -8.69 18.55 20.43
N GLU A 231 -9.71 19.38 20.17
CA GLU A 231 -11.03 19.24 20.80
C GLU A 231 -11.78 17.99 20.32
N ARG A 232 -11.74 17.69 19.02
CA ARG A 232 -12.34 16.47 18.47
C ARG A 232 -11.59 15.23 18.96
N LEU A 233 -10.26 15.30 19.00
CA LEU A 233 -9.44 14.20 19.47
C LEU A 233 -9.63 13.94 20.98
N ALA A 234 -9.79 14.99 21.79
CA ALA A 234 -10.02 14.88 23.23
C ALA A 234 -11.24 14.01 23.56
N GLY A 235 -12.36 14.19 22.85
CA GLY A 235 -13.55 13.36 23.05
C GLY A 235 -13.30 11.86 22.78
N HIS A 236 -12.51 11.54 21.75
CA HIS A 236 -12.10 10.16 21.47
C HIS A 236 -11.13 9.61 22.51
N LEU A 237 -10.18 10.42 22.98
CA LEU A 237 -9.22 10.03 24.01
C LEU A 237 -9.89 9.77 25.35
N ASP A 238 -10.84 10.61 25.75
CA ASP A 238 -11.57 10.45 27.01
C ASP A 238 -12.39 9.16 27.03
N HIS A 239 -13.02 8.81 25.91
CA HIS A 239 -13.69 7.53 25.75
C HIS A 239 -12.75 6.35 26.00
N TRP A 240 -11.57 6.34 25.36
CA TRP A 240 -10.59 5.27 25.55
C TRP A 240 -10.01 5.25 26.95
N ARG A 241 -9.78 6.42 27.59
CA ARG A 241 -9.37 6.49 29.00
C ARG A 241 -10.40 5.82 29.90
N THR A 242 -11.69 6.11 29.71
CA THR A 242 -12.76 5.47 30.51
C THR A 242 -12.75 3.94 30.36
N ILE A 243 -12.49 3.41 29.17
CA ILE A 243 -12.47 1.97 28.92
C ILE A 243 -11.19 1.30 29.47
N LEU A 244 -10.06 1.99 29.38
CA LEU A 244 -8.73 1.42 29.69
C LEU A 244 -8.27 1.67 31.13
N VAL A 245 -8.97 2.50 31.91
CA VAL A 245 -8.74 2.60 33.36
C VAL A 245 -9.09 1.24 33.98
N PRO A 246 -8.13 0.53 34.60
CA PRO A 246 -8.42 -0.73 35.27
C PRO A 246 -9.46 -0.50 36.38
N PRO A 247 -10.40 -1.43 36.61
CA PRO A 247 -11.26 -1.33 37.78
C PRO A 247 -10.41 -1.36 39.07
N PRO A 248 -10.89 -0.71 40.15
CA PRO A 248 -10.15 -0.59 41.41
C PRO A 248 -9.84 -1.95 42.07
#